data_AF-A0A527YEP5-F1
#
_entry.id   AF-A0A527YEP5-F1
#
_cell.length_a   1.000
_cell.length_b   1.000
_cell.length_c   1.000
_cell.angle_alpha   90.00
_cell.angle_beta   90.00
_cell.angle_gamma   90.00
#
_symmetry.space_group_name_H-M   'P 1'
#
loop_
_entity.id
_entity.type
_entity.pdbx_description
1 polymer ?
#
loop_
_entity_poly.entity_id
_entity_poly.type
_entity_poly.pdbx_seq_one_letter_code
_entity_poly.pdbx_strand_id
1 'polypeptide(L)' 'NILAIVAMPIVSKAFYTVNEFDASTMTPPLGSGPYKIGRVAAGQTVEYERVADYWGSDLAVNRGLYNFNRIRIDFYIN' A
#
# COMPACT_ATOMS: atom_id res chain seq x y z
N ASN A 1 -23.73 -2.54 11.15
CA ASN A 1 -23.02 -2.53 12.46
C ASN A 1 -21.91 -1.48 12.36
N ILE A 2 -21.83 -0.55 13.32
CA ILE A 2 -20.80 0.51 13.41
C ILE A 2 -19.35 -0.02 13.30
N LEU A 3 -19.08 -1.25 13.77
CA LEU A 3 -17.75 -1.86 13.70
C LEU A 3 -17.27 -2.14 12.27
N ALA A 4 -18.17 -2.33 11.31
CA ALA A 4 -17.79 -2.52 9.91
C ALA A 4 -17.24 -1.23 9.28
N ILE A 5 -17.73 -0.07 9.73
CA ILE A 5 -17.38 1.23 9.17
C ILE A 5 -15.95 1.60 9.51
N VAL A 6 -15.51 1.32 10.74
CA VAL A 6 -14.14 1.64 11.19
C VAL A 6 -13.06 0.78 10.55
N ALA A 7 -13.43 -0.35 9.94
CA ALA A 7 -12.52 -1.22 9.21
C ALA A 7 -12.36 -0.81 7.73
N MET A 8 -13.13 0.15 7.24
CA MET A 8 -13.02 0.60 5.86
C MET A 8 -11.72 1.38 5.62
N PRO A 9 -11.00 1.10 4.53
CA PRO A 9 -9.82 1.88 4.19
C PRO A 9 -10.20 3.30 3.78
N ILE A 10 -9.35 4.26 4.15
CA ILE A 10 -9.45 5.63 3.62
C ILE A 10 -8.67 5.69 2.31
N VAL A 11 -9.36 6.04 1.21
CA VAL A 11 -8.80 6.08 -0.14
C VAL A 11 -8.59 7.52 -0.64
N SER A 12 -7.65 7.71 -1.58
CA SER A 12 -7.35 9.03 -2.13
C SER A 12 -8.41 9.50 -3.13
N LYS A 13 -9.17 10.53 -2.76
CA LYS A 13 -10.07 11.23 -3.70
C LYS A 13 -9.32 11.78 -4.92
N ALA A 14 -8.13 12.35 -4.71
CA ALA A 14 -7.33 12.92 -5.80
C ALA A 14 -6.93 11.87 -6.83
N PHE A 15 -6.61 10.64 -6.39
CA PHE A 15 -6.25 9.55 -7.30
C PHE A 15 -7.47 9.03 -8.05
N TYR A 16 -8.57 8.70 -7.35
CA TYR A 16 -9.74 8.08 -7.95
C TYR A 16 -10.69 9.05 -8.69
N THR A 17 -10.42 10.36 -8.66
CA THR A 17 -11.13 11.32 -9.53
C THR A 17 -10.62 11.23 -10.98
N VAL A 18 -9.40 10.75 -11.19
CA VAL A 18 -8.74 10.69 -12.51
C VAL A 18 -8.37 9.27 -12.95
N ASN A 19 -8.57 8.27 -12.09
CA ASN A 19 -8.38 6.85 -12.39
C ASN A 19 -9.68 6.10 -12.08
N GLU A 20 -10.08 5.19 -12.96
CA GLU A 20 -11.24 4.31 -12.74
C GLU A 20 -11.03 3.44 -11.49
N PHE A 21 -12.08 3.33 -10.68
CA PHE A 21 -11.99 2.65 -9.38
C PHE A 21 -11.92 1.13 -9.51
N ASP A 22 -12.63 0.56 -10.49
CA ASP A 22 -12.81 -0.87 -10.73
C ASP A 22 -11.97 -1.42 -11.90
N ALA A 23 -11.09 -0.60 -12.46
CA ALA A 23 -10.22 -1.01 -13.56
C ALA A 23 -9.15 -2.03 -13.12
N SER A 24 -8.87 -2.99 -14.00
CA SER A 24 -7.68 -3.83 -13.88
C SER A 24 -6.47 -3.06 -14.39
N THR A 25 -5.64 -2.57 -13.48
CA THR A 25 -4.47 -1.73 -13.80
C THR A 25 -3.25 -2.09 -12.96
N MET A 26 -2.08 -1.80 -13.51
CA MET A 26 -0.79 -1.87 -12.81
C MET A 26 -0.34 -0.50 -12.29
N THR A 27 -1.11 0.57 -12.53
CA THR A 27 -0.86 1.88 -11.95
C THR A 27 -1.07 1.79 -10.43
N PRO A 28 -0.04 2.04 -9.60
CA PRO A 28 -0.18 1.91 -8.16
C PRO A 28 -1.09 3.01 -7.61
N PRO A 29 -2.07 2.67 -6.74
CA PRO A 29 -2.93 3.67 -6.11
C PRO A 29 -2.15 4.53 -5.12
N LEU A 30 -2.57 5.79 -4.96
CA LEU A 30 -2.05 6.63 -3.88
C LEU A 30 -2.62 6.17 -2.53
N GLY A 31 -1.77 5.54 -1.72
CA GLY A 31 -2.08 5.09 -0.36
C GLY A 31 -1.53 6.01 0.73
N SER A 32 -1.96 5.76 1.97
CA SER A 32 -1.51 6.48 3.18
C SER A 32 -0.63 5.63 4.11
N GLY A 33 -0.25 4.43 3.67
CA GLY A 33 0.50 3.46 4.46
C GLY A 33 2.01 3.70 4.50
N PRO A 34 2.75 2.87 5.27
CA PRO A 34 4.19 2.99 5.47
C PRO A 34 5.03 2.54 4.28
N TYR A 35 4.42 1.91 3.28
CA TYR A 35 5.09 1.46 2.06
C TYR A 35 4.38 1.97 0.81
N LYS A 36 5.17 2.32 -0.20
CA LYS A 36 4.71 2.56 -1.58
C LYS A 36 5.11 1.39 -2.47
N ILE A 37 4.40 1.21 -3.58
CA ILE A 37 4.78 0.25 -4.61
C ILE A 37 6.10 0.72 -5.25
N GLY A 38 7.10 -0.15 -5.26
CA GLY A 38 8.37 -0.01 -5.96
C GLY A 38 8.33 -0.71 -7.32
N ARG A 39 9.33 -1.55 -7.59
CA ARG A 39 9.40 -2.32 -8.83
C ARG A 39 8.29 -3.39 -8.89
N VAL A 40 7.61 -3.47 -10.03
CA VAL A 40 6.63 -4.52 -10.34
C VAL A 40 7.03 -5.27 -11.60
N ALA A 41 7.02 -6.59 -11.55
CA ALA A 41 7.12 -7.49 -12.69
C ALA A 41 5.90 -8.42 -12.65
N ALA A 42 4.96 -8.22 -13.58
CA ALA A 42 3.67 -8.91 -13.56
C ALA A 42 3.85 -10.43 -13.55
N GLY A 43 3.18 -11.10 -12.61
CA GLY A 43 3.26 -12.55 -12.43
C GLY A 43 4.57 -13.07 -11.83
N GLN A 44 5.53 -12.19 -11.48
CA GLN A 44 6.85 -12.59 -10.99
C GLN A 44 7.22 -11.94 -9.67
N THR A 45 7.13 -10.62 -9.55
CA THR A 45 7.61 -9.89 -8.37
C THR A 45 6.82 -8.61 -8.12
N VAL A 46 6.56 -8.31 -6.84
CA VAL A 46 6.24 -6.96 -6.37
C VAL A 46 7.20 -6.54 -5.26
N GLU A 47 7.79 -5.35 -5.40
CA GLU A 47 8.56 -4.71 -4.35
C GLU A 47 7.75 -3.59 -3.69
N TYR A 48 7.85 -3.50 -2.37
CA TYR A 48 7.33 -2.42 -1.54
C TYR A 48 8.52 -1.67 -0.94
N GLU A 49 8.52 -0.35 -1.06
CA GLU A 49 9.57 0.53 -0.50
C GLU A 49 9.01 1.36 0.63
N ARG A 50 9.76 1.42 1.76
CA ARG A 50 9.34 2.20 2.92
C ARG A 50 9.30 3.69 2.58
N VAL A 51 8.21 4.35 2.94
CA VAL A 51 8.06 5.81 2.82
C VAL A 51 8.87 6.45 3.94
N ALA A 52 9.89 7.23 3.59
CA ALA A 52 10.85 7.78 4.55
C ALA A 52 10.17 8.71 5.56
N ASP A 53 9.16 9.46 5.10
CA ASP A 53 8.37 10.45 5.82
C ASP A 53 6.95 9.95 6.14
N TYR A 54 6.79 8.65 6.40
CA TYR A 54 5.49 8.08 6.78
C TYR A 54 4.91 8.78 8.03
N TRP A 55 3.77 9.47 7.86
CA TRP A 55 3.12 10.28 8.89
C TRP A 55 2.81 9.54 10.21
N GLY A 56 2.63 8.21 10.13
CA GLY A 56 2.26 7.39 11.28
C GLY A 56 3.43 6.73 11.99
N SER A 57 4.69 7.08 11.69
CA SER A 57 5.88 6.39 12.20
C SER A 57 5.98 6.35 13.73
N ASP A 58 5.61 7.45 14.40
CA ASP A 58 5.80 7.62 15.85
C ASP A 58 4.53 7.35 16.67
N LEU A 59 3.40 7.07 15.99
CA LEU A 59 2.15 6.71 16.63
C LEU A 59 2.31 5.40 17.42
N ALA A 60 1.77 5.37 18.64
CA ALA A 60 1.91 4.21 19.53
C ALA A 60 1.48 2.89 18.89
N VAL A 61 0.46 2.93 18.02
CA VAL A 61 -0.06 1.76 17.30
C VAL A 61 0.91 1.18 16.26
N ASN A 62 1.89 1.97 15.81
CA ASN A 62 2.84 1.58 14.75
C ASN A 62 4.27 1.36 15.27
N ARG A 63 4.57 1.68 16.53
CA ARG A 63 5.93 1.53 17.07
C ARG A 63 6.35 0.06 17.06
N GLY A 64 7.54 -0.21 16.56
CA GLY A 64 8.08 -1.57 16.40
C GLY A 64 7.58 -2.31 15.15
N LEU A 65 6.72 -1.68 14.34
CA LEU A 65 6.27 -2.21 13.06
C LEU A 65 7.01 -1.56 11.89
N TYR A 66 6.88 -2.17 10.70
CA TYR A 66 7.37 -1.62 9.43
C TYR A 66 8.89 -1.33 9.41
N ASN A 67 9.67 -2.28 9.92
CA ASN A 67 11.11 -2.13 10.17
C ASN A 67 11.98 -2.28 8.91
N PHE A 68 11.48 -2.92 7.85
CA PHE A 68 12.26 -3.18 6.64
C PHE A 68 12.17 -2.01 5.68
N ASN A 69 13.30 -1.63 5.06
CA ASN A 69 13.31 -0.59 4.03
C ASN A 69 12.69 -1.07 2.72
N ARG A 70 12.74 -2.37 2.46
CA ARG A 70 12.18 -3.01 1.26
C ARG A 70 11.59 -4.36 1.61
N ILE A 71 10.41 -4.65 1.08
CA ILE A 71 9.79 -5.97 1.09
C ILE A 71 9.67 -6.42 -0.35
N ARG A 72 10.19 -7.60 -0.68
CA ARG A 72 10.06 -8.20 -2.01
C ARG A 72 9.24 -9.47 -1.90
N ILE A 73 8.22 -9.58 -2.74
CA ILE A 73 7.35 -10.75 -2.83
C ILE A 73 7.54 -11.32 -4.23
N ASP A 74 8.10 -12.52 -4.30
CA ASP A 74 8.26 -13.27 -5.54
C ASP A 74 7.17 -14.35 -5.66
N PHE A 75 6.63 -14.48 -6.87
CA PHE A 75 5.59 -15.44 -7.22
C PHE A 75 6.24 -16.59 -7.99
N TYR A 76 6.00 -17.81 -7.53
CA TYR A 76 6.47 -19.04 -8.16
C TYR A 76 5.25 -19.87 -8.59
N ILE A 77 5.27 -20.33 -9.84
CA ILE A 77 4.23 -21.21 -10.37
C ILE A 77 4.71 -22.65 -10.08
N ASN A 78 3.87 -23.45 -9.45
CA ASN A 78 4.12 -24.89 -9.27
C ASN A 78 4.00 -25.63 -10.61
#